data_AF-A0A7J4FWW6-F1
#
_entry.id   AF-A0A7J4FWW6-F1
#
_cell.length_a   1.000
_cell.length_b   1.000
_cell.length_c   1.000
_cell.angle_alpha   90.00
_cell.angle_beta   90.00
_cell.angle_gamma   90.00
#
_symmetry.space_group_name_H-M   'P 1'
#
loop_
_entity.id
_entity.type
_entity.pdbx_description
1 polymer ?
#
loop_
_entity_poly.entity_id
_entity_poly.type
_entity_poly.pdbx_seq_one_letter_code
_entity_poly.pdbx_strand_id
1 'polypeptide(L)' 'WKCKIDKGKEHALICKTIRENFEKIEKEVKKIHSYENPAILAIPIIDGSREFLDWILSEMDS' A
#
# COMPACT_ATOMS: atom_id res chain seq x y z
N TRP A 1 -22.21 -2.32 -6.20
CA TRP A 1 -22.62 -1.07 -5.51
C TRP A 1 -24.15 -1.03 -5.34
N LYS A 2 -24.68 -0.64 -4.16
CA LYS A 2 -26.14 -0.59 -3.85
C LYS A 2 -26.93 -1.83 -4.32
N CYS A 3 -26.48 -3.02 -3.90
CA CYS A 3 -27.08 -4.32 -4.28
C CYS A 3 -27.06 -4.65 -5.78
N LYS A 4 -26.25 -3.95 -6.58
CA LYS A 4 -26.02 -4.23 -8.00
C LYS A 4 -24.57 -4.62 -8.25
N ILE A 5 -24.36 -5.47 -9.26
CA ILE A 5 -23.03 -5.71 -9.81
C ILE A 5 -22.56 -4.41 -10.46
N ASP A 6 -21.36 -4.00 -10.11
CA ASP A 6 -20.71 -2.81 -10.66
C ASP A 6 -19.34 -3.23 -11.21
N LYS A 7 -18.91 -2.59 -12.29
CA LYS A 7 -17.66 -2.90 -12.99
C LYS A 7 -16.94 -1.61 -13.33
N GLY A 8 -15.77 -1.41 -12.73
CA GLY A 8 -14.85 -0.32 -13.04
C GLY A 8 -13.56 -0.84 -13.69
N LYS A 9 -12.88 0.01 -14.46
CA LYS A 9 -11.48 -0.21 -14.81
C LYS A 9 -10.64 0.40 -13.69
N GLU A 10 -9.80 -0.42 -13.07
CA GLU A 10 -8.96 -0.02 -11.95
C GLU A 10 -7.51 -0.42 -12.21
N HIS A 11 -6.59 0.23 -11.51
CA HIS A 11 -5.18 -0.09 -11.52
C HIS A 11 -4.77 -0.53 -10.11
N ALA A 12 -4.20 -1.73 -10.00
CA ALA A 12 -3.65 -2.22 -8.74
C ALA A 12 -2.20 -1.73 -8.57
N LEU A 13 -1.89 -1.20 -7.38
CA LEU A 13 -0.53 -0.81 -7.00
C LEU A 13 -0.02 -1.74 -5.91
N ILE A 14 1.22 -2.23 -6.08
CA ILE A 14 1.93 -3.03 -5.07
C ILE A 14 3.17 -2.27 -4.63
N CYS A 15 3.06 -1.63 -3.48
CA CYS A 15 4.12 -0.82 -2.87
C CYS A 15 4.84 -1.61 -1.78
N LYS A 16 6.13 -1.34 -1.59
CA LYS A 16 6.96 -1.93 -0.54
C LYS A 16 7.32 -0.84 0.44
N THR A 17 7.15 -1.11 1.72
CA THR A 17 7.44 -0.17 2.80
C THR A 17 7.65 -0.91 4.11
N ILE A 18 8.18 -0.22 5.11
CA ILE A 18 8.26 -0.69 6.49
C ILE A 18 6.95 -0.39 7.24
N ARG A 19 6.69 -1.14 8.32
CA ARG A 19 5.43 -1.08 9.05
C ARG A 19 5.15 0.30 9.63
N GLU A 20 6.20 0.99 10.06
CA GLU A 20 6.20 2.29 10.70
C GLU A 20 5.65 3.39 9.78
N ASN A 21 5.79 3.22 8.46
CA ASN A 21 5.33 4.19 7.47
C ASN A 21 3.84 4.03 7.10
N PHE A 22 3.18 2.94 7.52
CA PHE A 22 1.83 2.62 7.03
C PHE A 22 0.81 3.72 7.33
N GLU A 23 0.74 4.22 8.57
CA GLU A 23 -0.24 5.25 8.95
C GLU A 23 -0.03 6.56 8.16
N LYS A 24 1.23 6.93 7.94
CA LYS A 24 1.60 8.11 7.13
C LYS A 24 1.17 7.92 5.67
N ILE A 25 1.45 6.74 5.09
CA ILE A 25 1.06 6.41 3.72
C ILE A 25 -0.45 6.40 3.57
N GLU A 26 -1.17 5.73 4.48
CA GLU A 26 -2.63 5.66 4.44
C GLU A 26 -3.26 7.06 4.45
N LYS A 27 -2.77 7.94 5.33
CA LYS A 27 -3.23 9.32 5.43
C LYS A 27 -2.99 10.09 4.13
N GLU A 28 -1.80 10.01 3.55
CA GLU A 28 -1.50 10.73 2.30
C GLU A 28 -2.27 10.16 1.10
N VAL A 29 -2.41 8.83 1.00
CA VAL A 29 -3.23 8.22 -0.06
C VAL A 29 -4.68 8.68 0.07
N LYS A 30 -5.29 8.65 1.27
CA LYS A 30 -6.66 9.14 1.48
C LYS A 30 -6.83 10.61 1.13
N LYS A 31 -5.79 11.43 1.29
CA LYS A 31 -5.81 12.86 0.95
C LYS A 31 -5.83 13.12 -0.56
N ILE A 32 -5.15 12.28 -1.36
CA ILE A 32 -4.97 12.51 -2.80
C ILE A 32 -5.80 11.60 -3.69
N HIS A 33 -6.31 10.48 -3.17
CA HIS A 33 -7.08 9.52 -3.95
C HIS A 33 -8.47 10.07 -4.26
N SER A 34 -8.97 9.82 -5.47
CA SER A 34 -10.27 10.29 -5.94
C SER A 34 -11.48 9.60 -5.29
N TYR A 35 -11.26 8.55 -4.48
CA TYR A 35 -12.31 7.76 -3.87
C TYR A 35 -12.39 8.12 -2.39
N GLU A 36 -13.61 8.22 -1.87
CA GLU A 36 -13.86 8.50 -0.45
C GLU A 36 -13.28 7.41 0.47
N ASN A 37 -13.31 6.15 0.02
CA ASN A 37 -12.77 5.02 0.75
C ASN A 37 -11.94 4.12 -0.19
N PRO A 38 -10.67 4.48 -0.47
CA PRO A 38 -9.80 3.69 -1.33
C PRO A 38 -9.40 2.37 -0.65
N ALA A 39 -9.18 1.31 -1.43
CA ALA A 39 -8.71 0.03 -0.92
C ALA A 39 -7.21 0.09 -0.58
N ILE A 40 -6.88 0.23 0.71
CA ILE A 40 -5.51 0.27 1.21
C ILE A 40 -5.31 -0.90 2.18
N LEU A 41 -4.38 -1.80 1.89
CA LEU A 41 -4.11 -2.99 2.69
C LEU A 41 -2.60 -3.14 2.93
N ALA A 42 -2.23 -3.47 4.17
CA ALA A 42 -0.88 -3.93 4.50
C ALA A 42 -0.86 -5.46 4.50
N ILE A 43 0.03 -6.05 3.70
CA ILE A 43 0.22 -7.51 3.63
C ILE A 43 1.58 -7.81 4.27
N PRO A 44 1.64 -8.64 5.34
CA PRO A 44 2.90 -8.95 6.00
C PRO A 44 3.79 -9.83 5.10
N ILE A 45 5.03 -9.40 4.90
CA ILE A 45 6.08 -10.22 4.30
C ILE A 45 6.71 -11.04 5.43
N ILE A 46 6.54 -12.36 5.37
CA ILE A 46 7.05 -13.30 6.40
C ILE A 46 8.48 -13.76 6.15
N ASP A 47 8.93 -13.74 4.89
CA ASP A 47 10.26 -14.15 4.46
C ASP A 47 10.60 -13.54 3.09
N GLY A 48 11.89 -13.46 2.76
CA GLY A 48 12.40 -12.92 1.51
C GLY A 48 13.92 -12.99 1.41
N SER A 49 14.48 -12.69 0.24
CA SER A 49 15.93 -12.60 0.08
C SER A 49 16.49 -11.51 1.00
N ARG A 50 17.43 -11.88 1.86
CA ARG A 50 18.05 -10.98 2.84
C ARG A 50 18.60 -9.70 2.18
N GLU A 51 19.35 -9.85 1.09
CA GLU A 51 19.93 -8.71 0.37
C GLU A 51 18.87 -7.74 -0.15
N PHE A 52 17.71 -8.25 -0.58
CA PHE A 52 16.63 -7.42 -1.09
C PHE A 52 15.87 -6.72 0.04
N LEU A 53 15.65 -7.40 1.16
CA LEU A 53 15.04 -6.80 2.35
C LEU A 53 15.94 -5.73 2.96
N ASP A 54 17.25 -6.00 3.04
CA ASP A 54 18.26 -5.04 3.50
C ASP A 54 18.30 -3.80 2.60
N TRP A 55 18.21 -3.98 1.27
CA TRP A 55 18.10 -2.86 0.33
C TRP A 55 16.83 -2.03 0.57
N ILE A 56 15.66 -2.66 0.71
CA ILE A 56 14.40 -1.95 1.00
C ILE A 56 14.53 -1.12 2.28
N LEU A 57 15.12 -1.68 3.34
CA LEU A 57 15.33 -0.99 4.60
C LEU A 57 16.25 0.22 4.40
N SER A 58 17.34 0.07 3.65
CA SER A 58 18.29 1.16 3.39
C SER A 58 17.69 2.34 2.60
N GLU A 59 16.67 2.11 1.77
CA GLU A 59 15.94 3.17 1.05
C GLU A 59 14.95 3.92 1.96
N MET A 60 14.76 3.45 3.20
CA MET A 60 13.78 3.98 4.15
C MET A 60 14.41 4.50 5.45
N ASP A 61 15.71 4.27 5.62
CA ASP A 61 16.52 4.93 6.64
C ASP A 61 16.59 6.43 6.33
N SER A 62 16.11 7.24 7.28
CA SER A 62 16.22 8.71 7.29
C SER A 62 17.10 9.16 8.44
#